data_AF-A0A2V9J412-F1
#
_entry.id   AF-A0A2V9J412-F1
#
_cell.length_a   1.000
_cell.length_b   1.000
_cell.length_c   1.000
_cell.angle_alpha   90.00
_cell.angle_beta   90.00
_cell.angle_gamma   90.00
#
_symmetry.space_group_name_H-M   'P 1'
#
loop_
_entity.id
_entity.type
_entity.pdbx_description
1 polymer ?
#
loop_
_entity_poly.entity_id
_entity_poly.type
_entity_poly.pdbx_seq_one_letter_code
_entity_poly.pdbx_strand_id
1 'polypeptide(L)'
;MKDLSSARLSDLPLSVRLVISYTIVMLGIGYLIALFNLYVTYSLTDGQPGLTVGDLKRAFYGNRDNTRLAAKIHGGSMEQFLPRPGDKEKILSWIQDGASKEKYDTVTKPILMQNCVRCHSPEGLQRFRPLTNYEEVMTVVQIDRGEPVGLWARVAHTHIQSIALIFFVLGLVFSFTSVGNGLKYFTVSVSFLSLPLDFGSRFLAKYYPNLVYLMMVSGALLGFSFAVMILLPLYEMWIKKPD
;
A
#
# COMPACT_ATOMS: atom_id res chain seq x y z
N MET A 1 -33.15 29.41 -14.23
CA MET A 1 -32.16 28.37 -13.82
C MET A 1 -32.00 28.46 -12.31
N LYS A 2 -32.13 27.35 -11.57
CA LYS A 2 -31.73 27.34 -10.15
C LYS A 2 -30.21 27.54 -10.09
N ASP A 3 -29.77 28.46 -9.25
CA ASP A 3 -28.35 28.67 -9.00
C ASP A 3 -27.77 27.41 -8.34
N LEU A 4 -26.74 26.81 -8.96
CA LEU A 4 -26.05 25.64 -8.40
C LEU A 4 -25.40 25.94 -7.04
N SER A 5 -25.13 27.22 -6.76
CA SER A 5 -24.55 27.67 -5.49
C SER A 5 -25.51 27.51 -4.29
N SER A 6 -26.83 27.48 -4.54
CA SER A 6 -27.86 27.35 -3.50
C SER A 6 -28.35 25.92 -3.30
N ALA A 7 -27.99 24.98 -4.18
CA ALA A 7 -28.34 23.57 -4.01
C ALA A 7 -27.67 22.98 -2.76
N ARG A 8 -28.44 22.23 -1.96
CA ARG A 8 -27.98 21.52 -0.76
C ARG A 8 -28.30 20.05 -0.85
N LEU A 9 -27.48 19.23 -0.19
CA LEU A 9 -27.66 17.77 -0.16
C LEU A 9 -28.95 17.33 0.55
N SER A 10 -29.41 18.09 1.55
CA SER A 10 -30.66 17.85 2.29
C SER A 10 -31.90 17.91 1.42
N ASP A 11 -31.85 18.70 0.34
CA ASP A 11 -33.01 19.04 -0.50
C ASP A 11 -33.16 18.08 -1.69
N LEU A 12 -32.26 17.10 -1.80
CA LEU A 12 -32.24 16.15 -2.91
C LEU A 12 -33.39 15.13 -2.78
N PRO A 13 -33.97 14.68 -3.91
CA PRO A 13 -34.92 13.58 -3.91
C PRO A 13 -34.33 12.34 -3.25
N LEU A 14 -35.17 11.55 -2.59
CA LEU A 14 -34.74 10.34 -1.88
C LEU A 14 -33.89 9.40 -2.77
N SER A 15 -34.29 9.22 -4.05
CA SER A 15 -33.55 8.40 -5.00
C SER A 15 -32.10 8.86 -5.18
N VAL A 16 -31.87 10.16 -5.30
CA VAL A 16 -30.52 10.74 -5.47
C VAL A 16 -29.72 10.60 -4.17
N ARG A 17 -30.32 10.88 -3.02
CA ARG A 17 -29.65 10.70 -1.72
C ARG A 17 -29.22 9.26 -1.50
N LEU A 18 -30.06 8.30 -1.86
CA LEU A 18 -29.74 6.87 -1.75
C LEU A 18 -28.56 6.51 -2.65
N VAL A 19 -28.56 6.93 -3.91
CA VAL A 19 -27.44 6.66 -4.84
C VAL A 19 -26.13 7.26 -4.32
N ILE A 20 -26.15 8.52 -3.87
CA ILE A 20 -24.97 9.18 -3.30
C ILE A 20 -24.49 8.41 -2.06
N SER A 21 -25.40 8.09 -1.14
CA SER A 21 -25.08 7.42 0.12
C SER A 21 -24.46 6.04 -0.12
N TYR A 22 -25.06 5.21 -0.98
CA TYR A 22 -24.51 3.90 -1.30
C TYR A 22 -23.15 4.01 -1.99
N THR A 23 -22.97 4.98 -2.87
CA THR A 23 -21.69 5.22 -3.56
C THR A 23 -20.59 5.56 -2.55
N ILE A 24 -20.82 6.55 -1.68
CA ILE A 24 -19.79 7.00 -0.72
C ILE A 24 -19.54 5.98 0.39
N VAL A 25 -20.55 5.21 0.81
CA VAL A 25 -20.37 4.10 1.76
C VAL A 25 -19.52 2.98 1.14
N MET A 26 -19.79 2.60 -0.12
CA MET A 26 -18.98 1.58 -0.80
C MET A 26 -17.53 2.02 -0.99
N LEU A 27 -17.30 3.29 -1.35
CA LEU A 27 -15.96 3.87 -1.40
C LEU A 27 -15.29 3.85 -0.02
N GLY A 28 -16.04 4.15 1.06
CA GLY A 28 -15.61 4.02 2.45
C GLY A 28 -15.14 2.61 2.82
N ILE A 29 -15.95 1.60 2.50
CA ILE A 29 -15.61 0.18 2.74
C ILE A 29 -14.36 -0.20 1.96
N GLY A 30 -14.26 0.19 0.68
CA GLY A 30 -13.09 -0.05 -0.15
C GLY A 30 -11.81 0.55 0.45
N TYR A 31 -11.89 1.76 1.01
CA TYR A 31 -10.78 2.40 1.70
C TYR A 31 -10.34 1.65 2.96
N LEU A 32 -11.28 1.18 3.78
CA LEU A 32 -10.96 0.36 4.97
C LEU A 32 -10.28 -0.96 4.58
N ILE A 33 -10.75 -1.62 3.53
CA ILE A 33 -10.12 -2.84 2.99
C ILE A 33 -8.70 -2.53 2.48
N ALA A 34 -8.50 -1.38 1.83
CA ALA A 34 -7.17 -0.95 1.38
C ALA A 34 -6.21 -0.71 2.55
N LEU A 35 -6.66 -0.08 3.63
CA LEU A 35 -5.87 0.09 4.86
C LEU A 35 -5.52 -1.26 5.50
N PHE A 36 -6.48 -2.19 5.57
CA PHE A 36 -6.23 -3.53 6.06
C PHE A 36 -5.19 -4.26 5.18
N ASN A 37 -5.33 -4.19 3.86
CA ASN A 37 -4.36 -4.75 2.92
C ASN A 37 -2.95 -4.15 3.12
N LEU A 38 -2.85 -2.84 3.33
CA LEU A 38 -1.58 -2.18 3.64
C LEU A 38 -0.96 -2.73 4.92
N TYR A 39 -1.76 -2.85 5.98
CA TYR A 39 -1.31 -3.40 7.26
C TYR A 39 -0.79 -4.84 7.10
N VAL A 40 -1.58 -5.75 6.51
CA VAL A 40 -1.14 -7.16 6.37
C VAL A 40 0.03 -7.34 5.40
N THR A 41 0.21 -6.42 4.45
CA THR A 41 1.34 -6.47 3.50
C THR A 41 2.65 -6.04 4.15
N TYR A 42 2.61 -5.03 5.02
CA TYR A 42 3.84 -4.37 5.48
C TYR A 42 4.18 -4.56 6.96
N SER A 43 3.24 -4.89 7.84
CA SER A 43 3.39 -4.90 9.33
C SER A 43 4.36 -5.93 9.94
N LEU A 44 5.16 -6.60 9.13
CA LEU A 44 6.20 -7.54 9.59
C LEU A 44 7.44 -7.48 8.68
N THR A 45 7.57 -6.43 7.88
CA THR A 45 8.63 -6.32 6.89
C THR A 45 9.99 -6.21 7.59
N ASP A 46 10.05 -5.47 8.70
CA ASP A 46 11.22 -5.27 9.54
C ASP A 46 11.43 -6.36 10.60
N GLY A 47 10.49 -7.31 10.73
CA GLY A 47 10.49 -8.40 11.70
C GLY A 47 9.88 -8.06 13.06
N GLN A 48 9.45 -6.80 13.28
CA GLN A 48 8.76 -6.35 14.48
C GLN A 48 7.24 -6.39 14.27
N PRO A 49 6.44 -6.59 15.34
CA PRO A 49 4.99 -6.57 15.23
C PRO A 49 4.45 -5.16 14.99
N GLY A 50 3.58 -5.02 14.00
CA GLY A 50 2.86 -3.77 13.71
C GLY A 50 3.44 -3.03 12.52
N LEU A 51 2.80 -1.95 12.08
CA LEU A 51 3.27 -1.15 10.95
C LEU A 51 4.18 -0.02 11.43
N THR A 52 5.49 -0.24 11.36
CA THR A 52 6.51 0.70 11.82
C THR A 52 7.08 1.54 10.67
N VAL A 53 7.84 2.59 11.02
CA VAL A 53 8.65 3.33 10.04
C VAL A 53 9.74 2.44 9.43
N GLY A 54 10.26 1.48 10.20
CA GLY A 54 11.24 0.50 9.75
C GLY A 54 10.72 -0.37 8.61
N ASP A 55 9.45 -0.79 8.68
CA ASP A 55 8.79 -1.54 7.62
C ASP A 55 8.77 -0.77 6.31
N LEU A 56 8.36 0.50 6.36
CA LEU A 56 8.25 1.35 5.18
C LEU A 56 9.64 1.63 4.59
N LYS A 57 10.63 1.93 5.43
CA LYS A 57 12.02 2.09 4.98
C LYS A 57 12.50 0.83 4.28
N ARG A 58 12.35 -0.34 4.90
CA ARG A 58 12.80 -1.60 4.31
C ARG A 58 12.01 -1.97 3.05
N ALA A 59 10.70 -1.68 2.99
CA ALA A 59 9.88 -1.94 1.81
C ALA A 59 10.30 -1.12 0.58
N PHE A 60 10.54 0.19 0.76
CA PHE A 60 10.77 1.11 -0.36
C PHE A 60 12.25 1.37 -0.65
N TYR A 61 13.09 1.50 0.38
CA TYR A 61 14.55 1.65 0.24
C TYR A 61 15.28 0.31 0.09
N GLY A 62 14.80 -0.74 0.77
CA GLY A 62 15.43 -2.05 0.84
C GLY A 62 16.43 -2.19 1.99
N ASN A 63 17.04 -3.37 2.11
CA ASN A 63 18.20 -3.64 2.95
C ASN A 63 19.46 -3.78 2.07
N ARG A 64 20.25 -2.71 1.95
CA ARG A 64 21.39 -2.67 1.02
C ARG A 64 22.61 -3.47 1.49
N ASP A 65 22.64 -3.87 2.75
CA ASP A 65 23.70 -4.70 3.32
C ASP A 65 23.48 -6.19 3.04
N ASN A 66 22.29 -6.56 2.53
CA ASN A 66 21.88 -7.94 2.33
C ASN A 66 21.21 -8.15 0.97
N THR A 67 21.15 -9.42 0.56
CA THR A 67 20.30 -9.81 -0.56
C THR A 67 18.82 -9.79 -0.15
N ARG A 68 17.91 -9.75 -1.10
CA ARG A 68 16.46 -9.77 -0.79
C ARG A 68 16.05 -11.03 -0.05
N LEU A 69 16.60 -12.18 -0.41
CA LEU A 69 16.36 -13.43 0.30
C LEU A 69 16.90 -13.36 1.72
N ALA A 70 18.17 -12.94 1.90
CA ALA A 70 18.78 -12.79 3.22
C ALA A 70 17.99 -11.83 4.12
N ALA A 71 17.61 -10.65 3.60
CA ALA A 71 16.82 -9.66 4.33
C ALA A 71 15.42 -10.15 4.76
N LYS A 72 14.87 -11.15 4.07
CA LYS A 72 13.57 -11.75 4.41
C LYS A 72 13.68 -12.87 5.45
N ILE A 73 14.81 -13.56 5.54
CA ILE A 73 15.01 -14.70 6.46
C ILE A 73 15.90 -14.38 7.65
N HIS A 74 16.57 -13.22 7.66
CA HIS A 74 17.42 -12.75 8.75
C HIS A 74 16.83 -11.47 9.37
N GLY A 75 15.99 -11.64 10.39
CA GLY A 75 15.23 -10.57 11.03
C GLY A 75 14.12 -10.01 10.14
N GLY A 76 13.54 -10.83 9.26
CA GLY A 76 12.50 -10.42 8.31
C GLY A 76 11.27 -11.31 8.37
N SER A 77 10.23 -10.92 7.61
CA SER A 77 8.90 -11.56 7.63
C SER A 77 8.89 -13.08 7.37
N MET A 78 9.92 -13.62 6.72
CA MET A 78 9.99 -15.02 6.30
C MET A 78 10.84 -15.91 7.22
N GLU A 79 11.51 -15.34 8.22
CA GLU A 79 12.33 -16.11 9.16
C GLU A 79 11.52 -17.19 9.90
N GLN A 80 10.28 -16.87 10.27
CA GLN A 80 9.36 -17.79 10.95
C GLN A 80 9.06 -19.08 10.15
N PHE A 81 9.29 -19.09 8.84
CA PHE A 81 9.07 -20.28 8.00
C PHE A 81 10.28 -21.20 7.91
N LEU A 82 11.37 -20.91 8.62
CA LEU A 82 12.54 -21.78 8.76
C LEU A 82 12.66 -22.29 10.22
N PRO A 83 11.75 -23.17 10.68
CA PRO A 83 11.70 -23.59 12.08
C PRO A 83 12.84 -24.54 12.48
N ARG A 84 13.53 -25.15 11.51
CA ARG A 84 14.62 -26.10 11.77
C ARG A 84 15.94 -25.36 12.04
N PRO A 85 16.62 -25.64 13.16
CA PRO A 85 17.92 -25.05 13.43
C PRO A 85 18.93 -25.36 12.32
N GLY A 86 19.69 -24.35 11.87
CA GLY A 86 20.72 -24.48 10.86
C GLY A 86 20.25 -24.26 9.41
N ASP A 87 18.95 -24.35 9.12
CA ASP A 87 18.44 -24.19 7.74
C ASP A 87 18.62 -22.74 7.25
N LYS A 88 18.36 -21.76 8.12
CA LYS A 88 18.63 -20.34 7.85
C LYS A 88 20.11 -20.10 7.58
N GLU A 89 20.98 -20.60 8.47
CA GLU A 89 22.42 -20.41 8.41
C GLU A 89 23.02 -21.00 7.12
N LYS A 90 22.54 -22.17 6.69
CA LYS A 90 22.92 -22.79 5.41
C LYS A 90 22.60 -21.90 4.21
N ILE A 91 21.38 -21.33 4.16
CA ILE A 91 20.98 -20.43 3.08
C ILE A 91 21.84 -19.16 3.10
N LEU A 92 22.07 -18.57 4.28
CA LEU A 92 22.88 -17.35 4.42
C LEU A 92 24.34 -17.58 4.03
N SER A 93 24.94 -18.70 4.45
CA SER A 93 26.30 -19.07 4.06
C SER A 93 26.40 -19.33 2.56
N TRP A 94 25.43 -20.01 1.95
CA TRP A 94 25.40 -20.19 0.50
C TRP A 94 25.35 -18.86 -0.26
N ILE A 95 24.57 -17.89 0.21
CA ILE A 95 24.51 -16.54 -0.36
C ILE A 95 25.86 -15.84 -0.23
N GLN A 96 26.49 -15.88 0.95
CA GLN A 96 27.79 -15.27 1.22
C GLN A 96 28.92 -15.88 0.37
N ASP A 97 28.86 -17.18 0.11
CA ASP A 97 29.81 -17.94 -0.70
C ASP A 97 29.64 -17.70 -2.23
N GLY A 98 28.82 -16.72 -2.64
CA GLY A 98 28.62 -16.39 -4.05
C GLY A 98 27.50 -17.16 -4.75
N ALA A 99 26.65 -17.85 -3.98
CA ALA A 99 25.41 -18.48 -4.45
C ALA A 99 25.60 -19.48 -5.61
N SER A 100 26.62 -20.35 -5.55
CA SER A 100 26.91 -21.29 -6.63
C SER A 100 25.77 -22.29 -6.91
N LYS A 101 25.61 -22.70 -8.17
CA LYS A 101 24.58 -23.66 -8.61
C LYS A 101 24.74 -25.04 -7.96
N GLU A 102 25.96 -25.51 -7.80
CA GLU A 102 26.25 -26.80 -7.15
C GLU A 102 25.77 -26.85 -5.69
N LYS A 103 26.09 -25.82 -4.90
CA LYS A 103 25.62 -25.71 -3.50
C LYS A 103 24.12 -25.43 -3.43
N TYR A 104 23.55 -24.75 -4.43
CA TYR A 104 22.10 -24.56 -4.52
C TYR A 104 21.39 -25.91 -4.62
N ASP A 105 21.79 -26.77 -5.57
CA ASP A 105 21.10 -28.03 -5.82
C ASP A 105 21.20 -29.01 -4.64
N THR A 106 22.33 -28.99 -3.91
CA THR A 106 22.62 -29.92 -2.81
C THR A 106 22.15 -29.43 -1.44
N VAL A 107 22.18 -28.11 -1.17
CA VAL A 107 21.92 -27.56 0.17
C VAL A 107 20.68 -26.69 0.20
N THR A 108 20.60 -25.67 -0.67
CA THR A 108 19.58 -24.62 -0.58
C THR A 108 18.22 -25.09 -1.13
N LYS A 109 18.21 -25.77 -2.28
CA LYS A 109 17.00 -26.21 -2.98
C LYS A 109 16.12 -27.12 -2.11
N PRO A 110 16.65 -28.13 -1.38
CA PRO A 110 15.83 -28.94 -0.48
C PRO A 110 15.11 -28.10 0.59
N ILE A 111 15.80 -27.10 1.17
CA ILE A 111 15.24 -26.23 2.21
C ILE A 111 14.13 -25.34 1.63
N LEU A 112 14.36 -24.73 0.45
CA LEU A 112 13.36 -23.90 -0.22
C LEU A 112 12.14 -24.71 -0.66
N MET A 113 12.34 -25.91 -1.21
CA MET A 113 11.27 -26.82 -1.60
C MET A 113 10.38 -27.19 -0.42
N GLN A 114 11.00 -27.42 0.75
CA GLN A 114 10.28 -27.80 1.95
C GLN A 114 9.48 -26.65 2.57
N ASN A 115 10.06 -25.44 2.62
CA ASN A 115 9.55 -24.36 3.45
C ASN A 115 8.92 -23.19 2.67
N CYS A 116 9.32 -22.99 1.41
CA CYS A 116 9.02 -21.76 0.67
C CYS A 116 8.17 -22.01 -0.59
N VAL A 117 8.48 -23.06 -1.35
CA VAL A 117 7.92 -23.29 -2.70
C VAL A 117 6.40 -23.47 -2.69
N ARG A 118 5.81 -23.98 -1.60
CA ARG A 118 4.33 -24.07 -1.46
C ARG A 118 3.62 -22.73 -1.73
N CYS A 119 4.22 -21.62 -1.29
CA CYS A 119 3.69 -20.28 -1.56
C CYS A 119 4.38 -19.63 -2.76
N HIS A 120 5.69 -19.89 -2.94
CA HIS A 120 6.53 -19.34 -3.98
C HIS A 120 6.65 -20.29 -5.19
N SER A 121 5.51 -20.62 -5.80
CA SER A 121 5.40 -21.36 -7.06
C SER A 121 4.44 -20.63 -8.02
N PRO A 122 4.41 -20.95 -9.33
CA PRO A 122 3.48 -20.32 -10.28
C PRO A 122 2.00 -20.42 -9.87
N GLU A 123 1.64 -21.49 -9.16
CA GLU A 123 0.29 -21.76 -8.64
C GLU A 123 0.09 -21.25 -7.20
N GLY A 124 1.15 -20.83 -6.52
CA GLY A 124 1.14 -20.40 -5.13
C GLY A 124 0.69 -18.96 -4.91
N LEU A 125 0.44 -18.60 -3.65
CA LEU A 125 0.01 -17.24 -3.25
C LEU A 125 1.04 -16.16 -3.62
N GLN A 126 2.32 -16.51 -3.65
CA GLN A 126 3.45 -15.63 -3.97
C GLN A 126 3.98 -15.90 -5.39
N ARG A 127 3.11 -16.27 -6.33
CA ARG A 127 3.44 -16.57 -7.75
C ARG A 127 4.25 -15.52 -8.50
N PHE A 128 4.28 -14.28 -8.03
CA PHE A 128 5.07 -13.21 -8.63
C PHE A 128 6.58 -13.29 -8.30
N ARG A 129 6.97 -14.19 -7.38
CA ARG A 129 8.37 -14.54 -7.10
C ARG A 129 8.46 -16.05 -6.85
N PRO A 130 8.39 -16.88 -7.89
CA PRO A 130 8.61 -18.31 -7.74
C PRO A 130 10.05 -18.58 -7.28
N LEU A 131 10.27 -19.68 -6.57
CA LEU A 131 11.57 -20.12 -6.04
C LEU A 131 11.84 -21.60 -6.38
N THR A 132 11.35 -22.04 -7.54
CA THR A 132 11.30 -23.46 -7.95
C THR A 132 12.58 -23.93 -8.62
N ASN A 133 13.34 -23.01 -9.21
CA ASN A 133 14.60 -23.28 -9.91
C ASN A 133 15.69 -22.25 -9.55
N TYR A 134 16.93 -22.55 -9.93
CA TYR A 134 18.09 -21.74 -9.59
C TYR A 134 17.97 -20.32 -10.15
N GLU A 135 17.56 -20.21 -11.41
CA GLU A 135 17.45 -18.96 -12.14
C GLU A 135 16.45 -18.01 -11.47
N GLU A 136 15.31 -18.52 -11.01
CA GLU A 136 14.32 -17.80 -10.20
C GLU A 136 14.88 -17.33 -8.86
N VAL A 137 15.58 -18.20 -8.13
CA VAL A 137 16.17 -17.86 -6.83
C VAL A 137 17.25 -16.79 -6.98
N MET A 138 18.04 -16.83 -8.06
CA MET A 138 19.06 -15.82 -8.33
C MET A 138 18.49 -14.41 -8.54
N THR A 139 17.19 -14.27 -8.85
CA THR A 139 16.52 -12.96 -8.91
C THR A 139 16.30 -12.34 -7.53
N VAL A 140 16.25 -13.15 -6.46
CA VAL A 140 16.07 -12.70 -5.07
C VAL A 140 17.36 -12.79 -4.24
N VAL A 141 18.42 -13.35 -4.80
CA VAL A 141 19.79 -13.29 -4.23
C VAL A 141 20.52 -12.00 -4.65
N GLN A 142 19.84 -11.08 -5.34
CA GLN A 142 20.34 -9.73 -5.58
C GLN A 142 20.20 -8.85 -4.34
N ILE A 143 21.07 -7.83 -4.22
CA ILE A 143 20.99 -6.80 -3.16
C ILE A 143 19.58 -6.23 -3.08
N ASP A 144 19.03 -6.13 -1.87
CA ASP A 144 17.69 -5.60 -1.69
C ASP A 144 17.65 -4.08 -1.87
N ARG A 145 17.18 -3.64 -3.04
CA ARG A 145 16.98 -2.22 -3.37
C ARG A 145 15.52 -1.76 -3.17
N GLY A 146 14.74 -2.48 -2.37
CA GLY A 146 13.33 -2.16 -2.11
C GLY A 146 12.44 -2.29 -3.36
N GLU A 147 11.28 -1.65 -3.35
CA GLU A 147 10.32 -1.72 -4.45
C GLU A 147 10.96 -1.46 -5.85
N PRO A 148 10.78 -2.37 -6.84
CA PRO A 148 11.22 -2.13 -8.21
C PRO A 148 10.47 -0.97 -8.87
N VAL A 149 11.17 -0.17 -9.68
CA VAL A 149 10.58 1.00 -10.37
C VAL A 149 9.41 0.60 -11.28
N GLY A 150 9.52 -0.53 -11.99
CA GLY A 150 8.43 -1.02 -12.84
C GLY A 150 7.18 -1.42 -12.05
N LEU A 151 7.34 -1.95 -10.83
CA LEU A 151 6.21 -2.25 -9.95
C LEU A 151 5.54 -0.94 -9.50
N TRP A 152 6.34 0.03 -9.05
CA TRP A 152 5.85 1.36 -8.69
C TRP A 152 5.08 2.01 -9.84
N ALA A 153 5.63 2.04 -11.06
CA ALA A 153 5.00 2.71 -12.20
C ALA A 153 3.62 2.10 -12.53
N ARG A 154 3.52 0.77 -12.49
CA ARG A 154 2.24 0.06 -12.71
C ARG A 154 1.20 0.38 -11.64
N VAL A 155 1.62 0.40 -10.37
CA VAL A 155 0.72 0.74 -9.25
C VAL A 155 0.34 2.22 -9.32
N ALA A 156 1.29 3.12 -9.52
CA ALA A 156 1.07 4.57 -9.60
C ALA A 156 0.12 4.93 -10.75
N HIS A 157 0.30 4.38 -11.96
CA HIS A 157 -0.58 4.66 -13.09
C HIS A 157 -2.05 4.31 -12.78
N THR A 158 -2.29 3.10 -12.26
CA THR A 158 -3.65 2.64 -11.96
C THR A 158 -4.27 3.38 -10.76
N HIS A 159 -3.48 3.67 -9.72
CA HIS A 159 -3.98 4.27 -8.50
C HIS A 159 -4.17 5.78 -8.64
N ILE A 160 -3.22 6.51 -9.23
CA ILE A 160 -3.35 7.96 -9.39
C ILE A 160 -4.60 8.29 -10.23
N GLN A 161 -4.81 7.57 -11.33
CA GLN A 161 -5.98 7.79 -12.19
C GLN A 161 -7.30 7.45 -11.49
N SER A 162 -7.38 6.28 -10.83
CA SER A 162 -8.62 5.85 -10.17
C SER A 162 -8.93 6.65 -8.91
N ILE A 163 -7.94 6.96 -8.08
CA ILE A 163 -8.11 7.76 -6.85
C ILE A 163 -8.47 9.21 -7.20
N ALA A 164 -7.89 9.78 -8.27
CA ALA A 164 -8.30 11.10 -8.74
C ALA A 164 -9.78 11.13 -9.15
N LEU A 165 -10.28 10.09 -9.83
CA LEU A 165 -11.70 9.96 -10.16
C LEU A 165 -12.57 9.82 -8.90
N ILE A 166 -12.11 9.06 -7.90
CA ILE A 166 -12.82 8.93 -6.62
C ILE A 166 -12.91 10.29 -5.92
N PHE A 167 -11.81 11.05 -5.82
CA PHE A 167 -11.83 12.39 -5.24
C PHE A 167 -12.63 13.39 -6.06
N PHE A 168 -12.71 13.22 -7.38
CA PHE A 168 -13.60 14.03 -8.18
C PHE A 168 -15.06 13.80 -7.78
N VAL A 169 -15.51 12.54 -7.64
CA VAL A 169 -16.87 12.21 -7.21
C VAL A 169 -17.14 12.69 -5.78
N LEU A 170 -16.25 12.36 -4.84
CA LEU A 170 -16.38 12.77 -3.43
C LEU A 170 -16.34 14.29 -3.28
N GLY A 171 -15.41 14.96 -3.95
CA GLY A 171 -15.27 16.40 -3.94
C GLY A 171 -16.49 17.12 -4.54
N LEU A 172 -17.07 16.56 -5.60
CA LEU A 172 -18.31 17.08 -6.19
C LEU A 172 -19.47 16.99 -5.20
N VAL A 173 -19.71 15.82 -4.60
CA VAL A 173 -20.74 15.66 -3.56
C VAL A 173 -20.48 16.61 -2.38
N PHE A 174 -19.24 16.67 -1.92
CA PHE A 174 -18.82 17.53 -0.81
C PHE A 174 -19.02 19.03 -1.10
N SER A 175 -18.90 19.46 -2.36
CA SER A 175 -19.09 20.86 -2.75
C SER A 175 -20.51 21.37 -2.51
N PHE A 176 -21.51 20.47 -2.51
CA PHE A 176 -22.93 20.77 -2.23
C PHE A 176 -23.28 20.75 -0.73
N THR A 177 -22.29 20.49 0.14
CA THR A 177 -22.52 20.58 1.59
C THR A 177 -22.76 22.01 2.04
N SER A 178 -23.32 22.22 3.22
CA SER A 178 -23.50 23.53 3.84
C SER A 178 -22.22 24.12 4.45
N VAL A 179 -21.11 23.37 4.38
CA VAL A 179 -19.80 23.77 4.90
C VAL A 179 -19.28 25.05 4.23
N GLY A 180 -18.57 25.88 4.99
CA GLY A 180 -17.96 27.11 4.49
C GLY A 180 -16.96 26.87 3.34
N ASN A 181 -16.92 27.81 2.40
CA ASN A 181 -16.10 27.70 1.19
C ASN A 181 -14.60 27.49 1.47
N GLY A 182 -14.06 28.08 2.54
CA GLY A 182 -12.65 27.89 2.92
C GLY A 182 -12.29 26.43 3.20
N LEU A 183 -13.12 25.72 3.98
CA LEU A 183 -12.90 24.30 4.28
C LEU A 183 -13.14 23.42 3.05
N LYS A 184 -14.08 23.79 2.19
CA LYS A 184 -14.27 23.12 0.89
C LYS A 184 -13.02 23.19 0.02
N TYR A 185 -12.50 24.39 -0.20
CA TYR A 185 -11.29 24.61 -1.00
C TYR A 185 -10.10 23.87 -0.40
N PHE A 186 -9.88 24.00 0.91
CA PHE A 186 -8.80 23.31 1.59
C PHE A 186 -8.87 21.78 1.41
N THR A 187 -10.01 21.17 1.73
CA THR A 187 -10.16 19.70 1.71
C THR A 187 -10.02 19.16 0.29
N VAL A 188 -10.63 19.82 -0.70
CA VAL A 188 -10.50 19.44 -2.12
C VAL A 188 -9.06 19.58 -2.57
N SER A 189 -8.42 20.74 -2.38
CA SER A 189 -7.03 20.96 -2.79
C SER A 189 -6.06 19.98 -2.13
N VAL A 190 -6.18 19.75 -0.82
CA VAL A 190 -5.33 18.80 -0.08
C VAL A 190 -5.49 17.38 -0.62
N SER A 191 -6.69 16.95 -0.99
CA SER A 191 -6.92 15.61 -1.55
C SER A 191 -6.15 15.38 -2.84
N PHE A 192 -6.21 16.35 -3.77
CA PHE A 192 -5.55 16.23 -5.06
C PHE A 192 -4.04 16.44 -4.96
N LEU A 193 -3.56 17.33 -4.09
CA LEU A 193 -2.12 17.60 -3.93
C LEU A 193 -1.41 16.50 -3.13
N SER A 194 -2.09 15.88 -2.17
CA SER A 194 -1.48 14.81 -1.37
C SER A 194 -1.23 13.54 -2.20
N LEU A 195 -2.00 13.31 -3.27
CA LEU A 195 -1.86 12.13 -4.13
C LEU A 195 -0.49 12.05 -4.85
N PRO A 196 -0.05 13.05 -5.64
CA PRO A 196 1.28 13.04 -6.23
C PRO A 196 2.39 13.14 -5.18
N LEU A 197 2.15 13.80 -4.04
CA LEU A 197 3.12 13.82 -2.93
C LEU A 197 3.32 12.42 -2.32
N ASP A 198 2.26 11.65 -2.16
CA ASP A 198 2.32 10.28 -1.62
C ASP A 198 3.06 9.33 -2.56
N PHE A 199 2.62 9.24 -3.82
CA PHE A 199 3.27 8.37 -4.81
C PHE A 199 4.69 8.83 -5.17
N GLY A 200 4.93 10.15 -5.18
CA GLY A 200 6.23 10.75 -5.43
C GLY A 200 7.21 10.52 -4.29
N SER A 201 6.78 10.73 -3.04
CA SER A 201 7.63 10.47 -1.86
C SER A 201 7.93 8.97 -1.71
N ARG A 202 6.97 8.08 -2.01
CA ARG A 202 7.21 6.63 -2.11
C ARG A 202 8.29 6.27 -3.14
N PHE A 203 8.22 6.87 -4.33
CA PHE A 203 9.26 6.66 -5.36
C PHE A 203 10.64 7.14 -4.87
N LEU A 204 10.68 8.34 -4.30
CA LEU A 204 11.93 8.94 -3.84
C LEU A 204 12.49 8.26 -2.58
N ALA A 205 11.65 7.60 -1.78
CA ALA A 205 12.06 6.83 -0.60
C ALA A 205 13.06 5.71 -0.95
N LYS A 206 13.04 5.23 -2.21
CA LYS A 206 14.05 4.32 -2.76
C LYS A 206 15.47 4.87 -2.71
N TYR A 207 15.62 6.18 -2.87
CA TYR A 207 16.91 6.88 -2.87
C TYR A 207 17.20 7.51 -1.51
N TYR A 208 16.18 8.05 -0.86
CA TYR A 208 16.28 8.75 0.43
C TYR A 208 15.30 8.16 1.45
N PRO A 209 15.76 7.26 2.35
CA PRO A 209 14.87 6.45 3.18
C PRO A 209 14.00 7.27 4.15
N ASN A 210 14.40 8.51 4.48
CA ASN A 210 13.61 9.38 5.35
C ASN A 210 12.38 10.00 4.65
N LEU A 211 12.24 9.90 3.33
CA LEU A 211 11.04 10.38 2.63
C LEU A 211 9.80 9.54 2.93
N VAL A 212 9.93 8.41 3.62
CA VAL A 212 8.78 7.67 4.16
C VAL A 212 7.96 8.51 5.15
N TYR A 213 8.56 9.48 5.85
CA TYR A 213 7.79 10.37 6.73
C TYR A 213 6.88 11.31 5.93
N LEU A 214 7.37 11.82 4.80
CA LEU A 214 6.56 12.63 3.89
C LEU A 214 5.41 11.81 3.32
N MET A 215 5.69 10.56 2.91
CA MET A 215 4.69 9.60 2.45
C MET A 215 3.63 9.32 3.53
N MET A 216 4.03 9.10 4.79
CA MET A 216 3.08 8.89 5.88
C MET A 216 2.19 10.12 6.11
N VAL A 217 2.76 11.32 6.08
CA VAL A 217 2.00 12.57 6.25
C VAL A 217 1.03 12.78 5.09
N SER A 218 1.46 12.59 3.83
CA SER A 218 0.58 12.70 2.66
C SER A 218 -0.53 11.64 2.68
N GLY A 219 -0.20 10.40 3.05
CA GLY A 219 -1.18 9.32 3.21
C GLY A 219 -2.21 9.62 4.30
N ALA A 220 -1.77 10.19 5.43
CA ALA A 220 -2.67 10.62 6.50
C ALA A 220 -3.59 11.77 6.06
N LEU A 221 -3.07 12.76 5.33
CA LEU A 221 -3.86 13.85 4.74
C LEU A 221 -4.89 13.32 3.74
N LEU A 222 -4.52 12.36 2.89
CA LEU A 222 -5.44 11.68 1.98
C LEU A 222 -6.58 10.99 2.75
N GLY A 223 -6.23 10.22 3.78
CA GLY A 223 -7.21 9.53 4.62
C GLY A 223 -8.14 10.46 5.36
N PHE A 224 -7.60 11.56 5.90
CA PHE A 224 -8.39 12.59 6.56
C PHE A 224 -9.38 13.24 5.59
N SER A 225 -8.92 13.67 4.41
CA SER A 225 -9.80 14.25 3.40
C SER A 225 -10.88 13.28 2.94
N PHE A 226 -10.52 12.00 2.78
CA PHE A 226 -11.48 10.94 2.43
C PHE A 226 -12.56 10.79 3.49
N ALA A 227 -12.18 10.76 4.78
CA ALA A 227 -13.13 10.69 5.89
C ALA A 227 -14.06 11.92 5.92
N VAL A 228 -13.51 13.13 5.75
CA VAL A 228 -14.30 14.38 5.72
C VAL A 228 -15.31 14.36 4.57
N MET A 229 -14.89 13.99 3.35
CA MET A 229 -15.75 13.96 2.18
C MET A 229 -16.76 12.80 2.15
N ILE A 230 -16.67 11.83 3.07
CA ILE A 230 -17.67 10.78 3.25
C ILE A 230 -18.62 11.13 4.40
N LEU A 231 -18.07 11.42 5.57
CA LEU A 231 -18.84 11.57 6.79
C LEU A 231 -19.71 12.83 6.78
N LEU A 232 -19.21 13.95 6.28
CA LEU A 232 -19.98 15.20 6.25
C LEU A 232 -21.18 15.14 5.29
N PRO A 233 -21.06 14.68 4.03
CA PRO A 233 -22.22 14.51 3.17
C PRO A 233 -23.26 13.52 3.73
N LEU A 234 -22.84 12.42 4.35
CA LEU A 234 -23.76 11.48 5.01
C LEU A 234 -24.50 12.14 6.18
N TYR A 235 -23.76 12.86 7.01
CA TYR A 235 -24.33 13.60 8.13
C TYR A 235 -25.36 14.63 7.65
N GLU A 236 -25.05 15.40 6.61
CA GLU A 236 -25.97 16.42 6.09
C GLU A 236 -27.21 15.85 5.40
N MET A 237 -27.10 14.72 4.69
CA MET A 237 -28.25 14.11 4.01
C MET A 237 -29.26 13.48 4.98
N TRP A 238 -28.80 12.95 6.11
CA TRP A 238 -29.61 12.06 6.95
C TRP A 238 -29.82 12.53 8.39
N ILE A 239 -28.92 13.38 8.93
CA ILE A 239 -28.94 13.77 10.34
C ILE A 239 -29.19 15.27 10.50
N LYS A 240 -28.49 16.10 9.72
CA LYS A 240 -28.70 17.56 9.77
C LYS A 240 -30.13 17.86 9.31
N LYS A 241 -30.89 18.58 10.15
CA LYS A 241 -32.22 19.07 9.76
C LYS A 241 -32.05 20.11 8.64
N PRO A 242 -32.94 20.13 7.63
CA PRO A 242 -32.97 21.21 6.66
C PRO A 242 -33.16 22.53 7.41
N ASP A 243 -32.32 23.52 7.08
CA ASP A 243 -32.46 24.90 7.58
C ASP A 243 -33.66 25.59 6.90
#